data_AF-A0A542IQJ3-F1
#
_entry.id   AF-A0A542IQJ3-F1
#
_cell.length_a   1.000
_cell.length_b   1.000
_cell.length_c   1.000
_cell.angle_alpha   90.00
_cell.angle_beta   90.00
_cell.angle_gamma   90.00
#
_symmetry.space_group_name_H-M   'P 1'
#
loop_
_entity.id
_entity.type
_entity.pdbx_description
1 polymer ?
#
loop_
_entity_poly.entity_id
_entity_poly.type
_entity_poly.pdbx_seq_one_letter_code
_entity_poly.pdbx_strand_id
1 'polypeptide(L)'
;MPAAFIPFTMRATARKGHQEDFRTDIERLTSGRDGRSPLSMVTSTNTAACLQGAIAESEHTASAASLARHLADRLSTKDIHLDITVSLDR
;
A
#
# COMPACT_ATOMS: atom_id res chain seq x y z
N MET A 1 24.52 -9.76 -1.21
CA MET A 1 23.94 -9.77 0.15
C MET A 1 22.46 -10.07 0.02
N PRO A 2 21.83 -10.87 0.90
CA PRO A 2 20.38 -10.97 0.90
C PRO A 2 19.81 -9.59 1.23
N ALA A 3 18.90 -9.09 0.40
CA ALA A 3 18.20 -7.85 0.71
C ALA A 3 17.40 -8.10 2.00
N ALA A 4 17.64 -7.30 3.04
CA ALA A 4 16.82 -7.34 4.24
C ALA A 4 15.40 -6.95 3.83
N PHE A 5 14.39 -7.72 4.22
CA PHE A 5 13.00 -7.35 4.00
C PHE A 5 12.52 -6.55 5.20
N ILE A 6 12.08 -5.31 4.95
CA ILE A 6 11.56 -4.43 5.99
C ILE A 6 10.04 -4.59 6.04
N PRO A 7 9.46 -5.01 7.18
CA PRO A 7 8.02 -5.02 7.36
C PRO A 7 7.48 -3.59 7.38
N PHE A 8 6.34 -3.39 6.74
CA PHE A 8 5.65 -2.11 6.77
C PHE A 8 4.14 -2.32 6.89
N THR A 9 3.50 -1.34 7.50
CA THR A 9 2.05 -1.21 7.56
C THR A 9 1.64 -0.05 6.68
N MET A 10 0.65 -0.27 5.82
CA MET A 10 0.07 0.72 4.94
C MET A 10 -1.41 0.88 5.27
N ARG A 11 -1.81 2.10 5.61
CA ARG A 11 -3.20 2.49 5.72
C ARG A 11 -3.63 3.13 4.41
N ALA A 12 -4.61 2.54 3.74
CA ALA A 12 -5.28 3.10 2.59
C ALA A 12 -6.66 3.61 2.99
N THR A 13 -7.05 4.79 2.51
CA THR A 13 -8.35 5.40 2.75
C THR A 13 -8.97 5.85 1.44
N ALA A 14 -10.30 5.78 1.36
CA ALA A 14 -11.02 6.22 0.19
C ALA A 14 -10.82 7.71 -0.02
N ARG A 15 -10.40 8.11 -1.22
CA ARG A 15 -10.40 9.52 -1.58
C ARG A 15 -11.86 10.02 -1.61
N LYS A 16 -12.06 11.27 -1.17
CA LYS A 16 -13.38 11.92 -1.21
C LYS A 16 -13.92 11.91 -2.65
N GLY A 17 -15.10 11.31 -2.84
CA GLY A 17 -15.73 11.14 -4.15
C GLY A 17 -15.52 9.78 -4.82
N HIS A 18 -14.65 8.92 -4.29
CA HIS A 18 -14.31 7.60 -4.85
C HIS A 18 -14.53 6.46 -3.83
N GLN A 19 -15.57 6.57 -3.00
CA GLN A 19 -15.88 5.55 -1.99
C GLN A 19 -16.41 4.25 -2.61
N GLU A 20 -17.09 4.34 -3.75
CA GLU A 20 -17.64 3.18 -4.47
C GLU A 20 -16.52 2.32 -5.07
N ASP A 21 -15.43 2.96 -5.53
CA ASP A 21 -14.25 2.29 -6.08
C ASP A 21 -13.34 1.70 -4.99
N PHE A 22 -13.44 2.22 -3.75
CA PHE A 22 -12.56 1.84 -2.64
C PHE A 22 -12.44 0.33 -2.45
N ARG A 23 -13.59 -0.36 -2.43
CA ARG A 23 -13.59 -1.82 -2.22
C ARG A 23 -12.87 -2.55 -3.35
N THR A 24 -13.15 -2.17 -4.59
CA THR A 24 -12.52 -2.75 -5.78
C THR A 24 -11.02 -2.46 -5.82
N ASP A 25 -10.60 -1.26 -5.44
CA ASP A 25 -9.20 -0.86 -5.37
C ASP A 25 -8.42 -1.64 -4.30
N ILE A 26 -9.03 -1.86 -3.12
CA ILE A 26 -8.44 -2.69 -2.07
C ILE A 26 -8.35 -4.15 -2.49
N GLU A 27 -9.39 -4.71 -3.11
CA GLU A 27 -9.37 -6.08 -3.60
C GLU A 27 -8.29 -6.28 -4.70
N ARG A 28 -8.10 -5.29 -5.58
CA ARG A 28 -7.00 -5.27 -6.55
C ARG A 28 -5.63 -5.24 -5.87
N LEU A 29 -5.49 -4.43 -4.83
CA LEU A 29 -4.27 -4.33 -4.03
C LEU A 29 -3.88 -5.65 -3.35
N THR A 30 -4.86 -6.40 -2.83
CA THR A 30 -4.64 -7.62 -2.06
C THR A 30 -4.60 -8.89 -2.91
N SER A 31 -5.24 -8.88 -4.09
CA SER A 31 -5.34 -10.08 -4.95
C SER A 31 -4.04 -10.46 -5.66
N GLY A 32 -2.96 -9.69 -5.50
CA GLY A 32 -1.64 -10.00 -6.07
C GLY A 32 -1.59 -10.02 -7.61
N ARG A 33 -2.72 -9.76 -8.29
CA ARG A 33 -2.85 -9.79 -9.76
C ARG A 33 -1.96 -8.76 -10.46
N ASP A 34 -1.52 -7.76 -9.73
CA ASP A 34 -0.73 -6.63 -10.24
C ASP A 34 0.79 -6.76 -10.02
N GLY A 35 1.29 -7.92 -9.58
CA GLY A 35 2.72 -8.14 -9.35
C GLY A 35 3.31 -7.29 -8.22
N ARG A 36 2.46 -6.78 -7.32
CA ARG A 36 2.89 -6.14 -6.07
C ARG A 36 3.37 -7.22 -5.10
N SER A 37 4.34 -6.87 -4.26
CA SER A 37 4.67 -7.66 -3.06
C SER A 37 3.38 -8.08 -2.36
N PRO A 38 3.30 -9.31 -1.82
CA PRO A 38 2.08 -9.78 -1.17
C PRO A 38 1.72 -8.82 -0.03
N LEU A 39 0.72 -7.98 -0.27
CA LEU A 39 0.10 -7.13 0.73
C LEU A 39 -0.99 -7.96 1.37
N SER A 40 -0.77 -8.33 2.62
CA SER A 40 -1.78 -9.00 3.44
C SER A 40 -2.70 -7.95 4.03
N MET A 41 -4.00 -8.09 3.77
CA MET A 41 -5.00 -7.24 4.40
C MET A 41 -5.13 -7.61 5.87
N VAL A 42 -4.86 -6.65 6.76
CA VAL A 42 -5.00 -6.84 8.21
C VAL A 42 -6.42 -6.50 8.64
N THR A 43 -6.94 -5.37 8.18
CA THR A 43 -8.32 -4.95 8.44
C THR A 43 -8.84 -4.12 7.27
N SER A 44 -10.14 -4.19 7.01
CA SER A 44 -10.80 -3.36 6.02
C SER A 44 -12.17 -2.95 6.51
N THR A 45 -12.53 -1.71 6.21
CA THR A 45 -13.82 -1.08 6.49
C THR A 45 -14.34 -0.51 5.17
N ASN A 46 -15.53 0.09 5.17
CA ASN A 46 -16.10 0.66 3.95
C ASN A 46 -15.30 1.84 3.37
N THR A 47 -14.44 2.49 4.17
CA THR A 47 -13.71 3.71 3.75
C THR A 47 -12.22 3.69 4.07
N ALA A 48 -11.73 2.66 4.76
CA ALA A 48 -10.34 2.54 5.16
C ALA A 48 -9.92 1.07 5.25
N ALA A 49 -8.69 0.78 4.86
CA ALA A 49 -8.09 -0.53 4.95
C ALA A 49 -6.66 -0.41 5.47
N CYS A 50 -6.26 -1.38 6.28
CA CYS A 50 -4.90 -1.54 6.75
C CYS A 50 -4.32 -2.79 6.10
N LEU A 51 -3.18 -2.63 5.47
CA LEU A 51 -2.43 -3.68 4.80
C LEU A 51 -1.06 -3.79 5.42
N GLN A 52 -0.52 -4.99 5.45
CA GLN A 52 0.82 -5.28 5.90
C GLN A 52 1.59 -5.91 4.74
N GLY A 53 2.82 -5.45 4.54
CA GLY A 53 3.69 -5.97 3.50
C GLY A 53 5.11 -6.10 4.00
N ALA A 54 5.91 -6.80 3.21
CA ALA A 54 7.36 -6.81 3.32
C ALA A 54 7.94 -6.37 1.98
N ILE A 55 8.90 -5.45 2.03
CA ILE A 55 9.61 -4.96 0.84
C ILE A 55 11.11 -5.10 1.07
N ALA A 56 11.84 -5.44 0.00
CA ALA A 56 13.29 -5.47 0.05
C ALA A 56 13.84 -4.07 0.37
N GLU A 57 14.85 -4.01 1.22
CA GLU A 57 15.56 -2.79 1.55
C GLU A 57 16.10 -2.15 0.27
N SER A 58 15.72 -0.89 0.04
CA SER A 58 16.03 -0.11 -1.16
C SER A 58 16.05 1.37 -0.80
N GLU A 59 16.55 2.23 -1.69
CA GLU A 59 16.59 3.68 -1.45
C GLU A 59 15.19 4.26 -1.15
N HIS A 60 14.14 3.65 -1.69
CA HIS A 60 12.74 4.03 -1.42
C HIS A 60 12.22 3.58 -0.05
N THR A 61 12.86 2.61 0.61
CA THR A 61 12.50 2.13 1.96
C THR A 61 13.34 2.80 3.06
N ALA A 62 14.19 3.77 2.69
CA ALA A 62 15.02 4.53 3.63
C ALA A 62 14.18 5.31 4.67
N SER A 63 12.95 5.67 4.31
CA SER A 63 11.97 6.33 5.19
C SER A 63 10.56 5.94 4.82
N ALA A 64 9.68 5.91 5.83
CA ALA A 64 8.25 5.65 5.65
C ALA A 64 7.62 6.65 4.66
N ALA A 65 8.09 7.90 4.66
CA ALA A 65 7.63 8.93 3.72
C ALA A 65 8.05 8.64 2.26
N SER A 66 9.28 8.17 2.05
CA SER A 66 9.78 7.79 0.72
C SER A 66 9.02 6.58 0.19
N LEU A 67 8.74 5.59 1.06
CA LEU A 67 7.97 4.41 0.70
C LEU A 67 6.52 4.76 0.41
N ALA A 68 5.89 5.62 1.23
CA ALA A 68 4.56 6.14 0.98
C ALA A 68 4.48 6.84 -0.38
N ARG A 69 5.44 7.72 -0.69
CA ARG A 69 5.46 8.42 -1.97
C ARG A 69 5.65 7.48 -3.15
N HIS A 70 6.56 6.51 -3.03
CA HIS A 70 6.79 5.51 -4.06
C HIS A 70 5.54 4.65 -4.31
N LEU A 71 4.86 4.21 -3.25
CA LEU A 71 3.62 3.43 -3.36
C LEU A 71 2.46 4.28 -3.91
N ALA A 72 2.35 5.55 -3.50
CA ALA A 72 1.31 6.47 -3.97
C ALA A 72 1.44 6.79 -5.46
N ASP A 73 2.67 7.01 -5.94
CA ASP A 73 2.98 7.23 -7.36
C ASP A 73 2.60 6.01 -8.21
N ARG A 74 2.98 4.81 -7.74
CA ARG A 74 2.63 3.53 -8.37
C ARG A 74 1.13 3.25 -8.36
N LEU A 75 0.39 3.69 -7.35
CA LEU A 75 -1.08 3.59 -7.29
C LEU A 75 -1.76 4.54 -8.26
N SER A 76 -1.31 5.79 -8.28
CA SER A 76 -1.86 6.84 -9.15
C SER A 76 -1.75 6.46 -10.63
N THR A 77 -0.67 5.77 -11.01
CA THR A 77 -0.45 5.30 -12.39
C THR A 77 -1.44 4.21 -12.83
N LYS A 78 -2.12 3.53 -11.88
CA LYS A 78 -3.05 2.43 -12.13
C LYS A 78 -4.52 2.81 -11.96
N ASP A 79 -4.83 4.11 -11.94
CA ASP A 79 -6.19 4.63 -11.74
C ASP A 79 -6.78 4.25 -10.37
N ILE A 80 -5.92 4.00 -9.37
CA ILE A 80 -6.35 3.65 -8.00
C ILE A 80 -6.48 4.94 -7.19
N HIS A 81 -7.69 5.24 -6.71
CA HIS A 81 -8.05 6.53 -6.12
C HIS A 81 -8.04 6.48 -4.58
N LEU A 82 -6.87 6.13 -4.03
CA LEU A 82 -6.68 5.96 -2.58
C LEU A 82 -5.72 7.00 -2.01
N ASP A 83 -6.02 7.47 -0.82
CA ASP A 83 -5.06 8.18 0.02
C ASP A 83 -4.34 7.17 0.91
N ILE A 84 -3.00 7.14 0.85
CA ILE A 84 -2.20 6.15 1.57
C ILE A 84 -1.25 6.80 2.57
N THR A 85 -1.14 6.17 3.74
CA THR A 85 -0.13 6.46 4.75
C THR A 85 0.65 5.18 5.03
N VAL A 86 1.98 5.26 5.05
CA VAL A 86 2.84 4.10 5.33
C VAL A 86 3.61 4.35 6.60
N SER A 87 3.73 3.30 7.40
CA SER A 87 4.55 3.22 8.60
C SER A 87 5.49 2.04 8.46
N LEU A 88 6.79 2.27 8.61
CA LEU A 88 7.77 1.21 8.70
C LEU A 88 7.76 0.67 10.13
N ASP A 89 7.71 -0.65 10.28
CA ASP A 89 7.93 -1.30 11.57
C ASP A 89 9.46 -1.50 11.68
N ARG A 90 10.09 -0.76 12.60
CA ARG A 90 11.56 -0.61 12.66
C ARG A 90 12.12 -1.19 13.95
#